data_AF-A0A2U1RKJ5-F1
#
_entry.id   AF-A0A2U1RKJ5-F1
#
_cell.length_a   1.000
_cell.length_b   1.000
_cell.length_c   1.000
_cell.angle_alpha   90.00
_cell.angle_beta   90.00
_cell.angle_gamma   90.00
#
_symmetry.space_group_name_H-M   'P 1'
#
loop_
_entity.id
_entity.type
_entity.pdbx_description
1 polymer ?
#
loop_
_entity_poly.entity_id
_entity_poly.type
_entity_poly.pdbx_seq_one_letter_code
_entity_poly.pdbx_strand_id
1 'polypeptide(L)'
;MSNGSPPLDQVVTAMLGRLDDYLPLPSLPLPVPSVSVASVRERAVGLGNHRGMETRGSFAVVELKGIRLDALARFQLWASGPTEADTAITDLNTRLMADRDNLQVQGFLRIALEATSLADLVPPPISAWRKHADYRVLYEYPYTDTDGGAESLIARIPVGIDNEFGEATTVTDEMVRWDNQDAAALVVRGRLSVGRLSALAFVSGLAPSGTVTLTRTFDGAAGAPTTHATLAAFLAAVAALNAPERHAQVTFASVSDFLAAFSAAGDPVTLGDWDLDGAPDSYQPRTLTLEPAIRLPGAADRLEITYQGAAFDQVAVVYLRATRRPKN
;
A
#
# COMPACT_ATOMS: atom_id res chain seq x y z
N MET A 1 -12.60 -0.52 -18.14
CA MET A 1 -11.53 0.00 -17.26
C MET A 1 -12.12 0.04 -15.86
N SER A 2 -11.94 -1.03 -15.10
CA SER A 2 -12.39 -1.11 -13.71
C SER A 2 -11.36 -0.40 -12.85
N ASN A 3 -11.74 0.68 -12.17
CA ASN A 3 -10.94 1.25 -11.09
C ASN A 3 -10.78 0.15 -10.03
N GLY A 4 -9.58 -0.03 -9.45
CA GLY A 4 -9.24 -1.03 -8.41
C GLY A 4 -10.03 -0.99 -7.10
N SER A 5 -11.19 -0.36 -7.11
CA SER A 5 -12.24 -0.47 -6.12
C SER A 5 -12.85 -1.87 -6.17
N PRO A 6 -12.94 -2.60 -5.04
CA PRO A 6 -13.67 -3.86 -5.01
C PRO A 6 -15.11 -3.62 -5.47
N PRO A 7 -15.68 -4.55 -6.24
CA PRO A 7 -17.04 -4.38 -6.75
C PRO A 7 -18.03 -4.38 -5.58
N LEU A 8 -19.10 -3.60 -5.74
CA LEU A 8 -20.06 -3.33 -4.66
C LEU A 8 -20.65 -4.60 -4.03
N ASP A 9 -20.85 -5.65 -4.83
CA ASP A 9 -21.33 -6.95 -4.40
C ASP A 9 -20.37 -7.65 -3.42
N GLN A 10 -19.05 -7.54 -3.64
CA GLN A 10 -18.04 -8.06 -2.72
C GLN A 10 -18.10 -7.31 -1.37
N VAL A 11 -18.24 -5.99 -1.41
CA VAL A 11 -18.33 -5.14 -0.20
C VAL A 11 -19.60 -5.45 0.60
N VAL A 12 -20.73 -5.60 -0.09
CA VAL A 12 -22.00 -6.00 0.52
C VAL A 12 -21.89 -7.39 1.12
N THR A 13 -21.24 -8.34 0.42
CA THR A 13 -21.02 -9.70 0.92
C THR A 13 -20.16 -9.69 2.18
N ALA A 14 -19.09 -8.90 2.21
CA ALA A 14 -18.25 -8.73 3.40
C ALA A 14 -19.04 -8.16 4.58
N MET A 15 -19.85 -7.12 4.35
CA MET A 15 -20.73 -6.54 5.37
C MET A 15 -21.73 -7.57 5.92
N LEU A 16 -22.43 -8.30 5.03
CA LEU A 16 -23.39 -9.32 5.43
C LEU A 16 -22.74 -10.47 6.18
N GLY A 17 -21.55 -10.92 5.76
CA GLY A 17 -20.80 -11.97 6.46
C GLY A 17 -20.49 -11.61 7.91
N ARG A 18 -20.16 -10.35 8.21
CA ARG A 18 -19.97 -9.89 9.59
C ARG A 18 -21.27 -9.83 10.39
N LEU A 19 -22.39 -9.50 9.75
CA LEU A 19 -23.70 -9.46 10.40
C LEU A 19 -24.29 -10.86 10.63
N ASP A 20 -23.93 -11.83 9.80
CA ASP A 20 -24.36 -13.22 9.89
C ASP A 20 -23.92 -13.87 11.21
N ASP A 21 -22.73 -13.49 11.71
CA ASP A 21 -22.16 -13.95 12.99
C ASP A 21 -23.09 -13.67 14.21
N TYR A 22 -24.07 -12.78 14.08
CA TYR A 22 -25.01 -12.41 15.14
C TYR A 22 -26.35 -13.15 15.07
N LEU A 23 -26.59 -13.93 14.01
CA LEU A 23 -27.77 -14.77 13.88
C LEU A 23 -27.75 -15.89 14.93
N PRO A 24 -28.92 -16.28 15.46
CA PRO A 24 -28.99 -17.45 16.32
C PRO A 24 -28.65 -18.71 15.52
N LEU A 25 -28.11 -19.71 16.21
CA LEU A 25 -27.83 -21.01 15.60
C LEU A 25 -29.11 -21.62 15.00
N PRO A 26 -29.03 -22.29 13.84
CA PRO A 26 -30.16 -23.00 13.27
C PRO A 26 -30.73 -24.02 14.25
N SER A 27 -32.05 -24.06 14.40
CA SER A 27 -32.74 -25.07 15.22
C SER A 27 -33.78 -25.79 14.38
N LEU A 28 -33.66 -27.12 14.26
CA LEU A 28 -34.67 -27.92 13.58
C LEU A 28 -35.92 -28.05 14.48
N PRO A 29 -37.15 -27.96 13.92
CA PRO A 29 -37.51 -27.95 12.50
C PRO A 29 -37.63 -26.55 11.86
N LEU A 30 -37.16 -25.49 12.53
CA LEU A 30 -37.31 -24.12 12.04
C LEU A 30 -36.39 -23.85 10.84
N PRO A 31 -36.81 -22.99 9.90
CA PRO A 31 -35.92 -22.53 8.85
C PRO A 31 -34.70 -21.78 9.39
N VAL A 32 -33.64 -21.75 8.60
CA VAL A 32 -32.40 -21.05 8.94
C VAL A 32 -32.66 -19.54 9.01
N PRO A 33 -32.31 -18.86 10.12
CA PRO A 33 -32.29 -17.41 10.20
C PRO A 33 -31.37 -16.82 9.12
N SER A 34 -31.65 -15.61 8.64
CA SER A 34 -30.84 -15.01 7.57
C SER A 34 -30.74 -13.50 7.70
N VAL A 35 -29.66 -12.93 7.20
CA VAL A 35 -29.50 -11.48 6.99
C VAL A 35 -29.40 -11.16 5.50
N SER A 36 -30.06 -10.10 5.07
CA SER A 36 -30.06 -9.64 3.68
C SER A 36 -30.04 -8.12 3.60
N VAL A 37 -29.71 -7.55 2.44
CA VAL A 37 -29.79 -6.10 2.24
C VAL A 37 -31.10 -5.74 1.55
N ALA A 38 -31.91 -4.91 2.20
CA ALA A 38 -33.14 -4.36 1.63
C ALA A 38 -32.86 -3.14 0.71
N SER A 39 -31.83 -2.35 1.04
CA SER A 39 -31.35 -1.27 0.18
C SER A 39 -29.88 -0.97 0.48
N VAL A 40 -29.10 -0.59 -0.54
CA VAL A 40 -27.71 -0.14 -0.38
C VAL A 40 -27.49 1.14 -1.17
N ARG A 41 -26.76 2.08 -0.58
CA ARG A 41 -26.26 3.26 -1.25
C ARG A 41 -24.77 3.43 -0.94
N GLU A 42 -23.98 3.54 -1.98
CA GLU A 42 -22.57 3.89 -1.86
C GLU A 42 -22.41 5.37 -1.50
N ARG A 43 -21.42 5.67 -0.66
CA ARG A 43 -21.01 7.01 -0.25
C ARG A 43 -19.49 7.11 -0.31
N ALA A 44 -19.01 8.32 -0.58
CA ALA A 44 -17.58 8.60 -0.57
C ALA A 44 -16.99 8.51 0.86
N VAL A 45 -15.73 8.04 0.93
CA VAL A 45 -14.90 8.09 2.14
C VAL A 45 -13.98 9.30 2.07
N GLY A 46 -14.04 10.21 3.03
CA GLY A 46 -13.16 11.39 3.05
C GLY A 46 -13.26 12.26 1.79
N LEU A 47 -12.12 12.80 1.35
CA LEU A 47 -12.00 13.54 0.08
C LEU A 47 -11.52 12.59 -1.02
N GLY A 48 -12.38 12.30 -2.00
CA GLY A 48 -12.02 11.44 -3.13
C GLY A 48 -11.77 9.95 -2.79
N ASN A 49 -12.44 9.40 -1.76
CA ASN A 49 -12.29 8.01 -1.29
C ASN A 49 -11.01 7.68 -0.52
N HIS A 50 -10.26 8.70 -0.08
CA HIS A 50 -9.05 8.52 0.72
C HIS A 50 -9.37 8.51 2.22
N ARG A 51 -8.93 7.45 2.90
CA ARG A 51 -8.99 7.27 4.36
C ARG A 51 -7.69 7.74 5.03
N GLY A 52 -6.55 7.59 4.36
CA GLY A 52 -5.25 8.02 4.89
C GLY A 52 -4.07 7.46 4.10
N MET A 53 -2.88 7.62 4.66
CA MET A 53 -1.62 7.10 4.13
C MET A 53 -0.98 6.21 5.20
N GLU A 54 -0.60 4.98 4.83
CA GLU A 54 0.15 4.06 5.70
C GLU A 54 1.60 3.97 5.25
N THR A 55 2.54 4.37 6.09
CA THR A 55 3.98 4.22 5.81
C THR A 55 4.45 2.82 6.21
N ARG A 56 4.72 1.95 5.24
CA ARG A 56 5.37 0.65 5.43
C ARG A 56 6.87 0.76 5.12
N GLY A 57 7.68 0.70 6.18
CA GLY A 57 9.14 0.75 6.09
C GLY A 57 9.68 2.11 5.64
N SER A 58 10.80 2.12 4.91
CA SER A 58 11.47 3.35 4.47
C SER A 58 11.02 3.88 3.09
N PHE A 59 10.03 3.24 2.48
CA PHE A 59 9.68 3.42 1.07
C PHE A 59 8.19 3.47 0.75
N ALA A 60 7.38 2.57 1.31
CA ALA A 60 6.01 2.43 0.85
C ALA A 60 5.10 3.38 1.63
N VAL A 61 4.52 4.36 0.96
CA VAL A 61 3.31 5.04 1.44
C VAL A 61 2.15 4.43 0.68
N VAL A 62 1.35 3.62 1.36
CA VAL A 62 0.16 3.00 0.76
C VAL A 62 -1.02 3.93 0.98
N GLU A 63 -1.73 4.28 -0.11
CA GLU A 63 -3.01 4.97 -0.01
C GLU A 63 -4.04 4.00 0.59
N LEU A 64 -4.54 4.33 1.77
CA LEU A 64 -5.69 3.66 2.35
C LEU A 64 -6.93 4.27 1.71
N LYS A 65 -7.60 3.52 0.84
CA LYS A 65 -8.91 3.90 0.29
C LYS A 65 -10.01 3.17 1.04
N GLY A 66 -11.24 3.63 0.85
CA GLY A 66 -12.39 2.97 1.43
C GLY A 66 -13.65 3.17 0.61
N ILE A 67 -14.57 2.22 0.74
CA ILE A 67 -15.94 2.33 0.24
C ILE A 67 -16.85 2.43 1.44
N ARG A 68 -17.75 3.41 1.46
CA ARG A 68 -18.74 3.54 2.53
C ARG A 68 -20.11 3.13 2.01
N LEU A 69 -20.75 2.21 2.71
CA LEU A 69 -22.12 1.77 2.43
C LEU A 69 -23.06 2.36 3.48
N ASP A 70 -24.11 3.03 3.01
CA ASP A 70 -25.32 3.33 3.80
C ASP A 70 -26.38 2.30 3.38
N ALA A 71 -26.61 1.31 4.22
CA ALA A 71 -27.43 0.14 3.89
C ALA A 71 -28.54 -0.09 4.92
N LEU A 72 -29.62 -0.72 4.47
CA LEU A 72 -30.68 -1.25 5.34
C LEU A 72 -30.54 -2.79 5.35
N ALA A 73 -30.01 -3.32 6.44
CA ALA A 73 -29.84 -4.75 6.64
C ALA A 73 -31.09 -5.33 7.31
N ARG A 74 -31.72 -6.32 6.67
CA ARG A 74 -32.90 -7.02 7.17
C ARG A 74 -32.50 -8.38 7.71
N PHE A 75 -32.66 -8.54 9.01
CA PHE A 75 -32.60 -9.83 9.70
C PHE A 75 -33.98 -10.49 9.63
N GLN A 76 -33.99 -11.77 9.31
CA GLN A 76 -35.18 -12.62 9.32
C GLN A 76 -34.96 -13.75 10.32
N LEU A 77 -35.77 -13.75 11.37
CA LEU A 77 -35.72 -14.72 12.45
C LEU A 77 -36.96 -15.59 12.43
N TRP A 78 -36.80 -16.82 12.91
CA TRP A 78 -37.83 -17.84 12.96
C TRP A 78 -38.00 -18.37 14.39
N ALA A 79 -39.22 -18.67 14.78
CA ALA A 79 -39.52 -19.23 16.09
C ALA A 79 -40.75 -20.15 16.06
N SER A 80 -40.92 -20.96 17.11
CA SER A 80 -42.07 -21.85 17.29
C SER A 80 -43.35 -21.13 17.73
N GLY A 81 -43.21 -19.92 18.29
CA GLY A 81 -44.32 -19.11 18.77
C GLY A 81 -44.04 -17.61 18.62
N PRO A 82 -45.08 -16.77 18.76
CA PRO A 82 -44.97 -15.33 18.56
C PRO A 82 -44.11 -14.65 19.63
N THR A 83 -44.19 -15.12 20.89
CA THR A 83 -43.39 -14.59 22.00
C THR A 83 -41.91 -14.92 21.82
N GLU A 84 -41.60 -16.13 21.36
CA GLU A 84 -40.23 -16.55 21.07
C GLU A 84 -39.64 -15.76 19.89
N ALA A 85 -40.47 -15.39 18.90
CA ALA A 85 -40.04 -14.51 17.82
C ALA A 85 -39.69 -13.11 18.34
N ASP A 86 -40.44 -12.59 19.32
CA ASP A 86 -40.12 -11.32 19.97
C ASP A 86 -38.81 -11.41 20.76
N THR A 87 -38.64 -12.47 21.57
CA THR A 87 -37.42 -12.73 22.32
C THR A 87 -36.20 -12.82 21.40
N ALA A 88 -36.30 -13.52 20.26
CA ALA A 88 -35.20 -13.66 19.31
C ALA A 88 -34.72 -12.29 18.77
N ILE A 89 -35.64 -11.35 18.53
CA ILE A 89 -35.30 -9.98 18.10
C ILE A 89 -34.64 -9.19 19.25
N THR A 90 -35.15 -9.32 20.47
CA THR A 90 -34.53 -8.69 21.66
C THR A 90 -33.12 -9.22 21.90
N ASP A 91 -32.90 -10.52 21.74
CA ASP A 91 -31.59 -11.15 21.89
C ASP A 91 -30.62 -10.71 20.80
N LEU A 92 -31.06 -10.65 19.53
CA LEU A 92 -30.27 -10.10 18.43
C LEU A 92 -29.84 -8.67 18.74
N ASN A 93 -30.78 -7.82 19.16
CA ASN A 93 -30.47 -6.44 19.49
C ASN A 93 -29.46 -6.34 20.65
N THR A 94 -29.61 -7.20 21.66
CA THR A 94 -28.70 -7.24 22.81
C THR A 94 -27.30 -7.65 22.39
N ARG A 95 -27.15 -8.68 21.54
CA ARG A 95 -25.85 -9.10 20.99
C ARG A 95 -25.16 -8.00 20.18
N LEU A 96 -25.90 -7.36 19.26
CA LEU A 96 -25.37 -6.27 18.44
C LEU A 96 -24.94 -5.05 19.27
N MET A 97 -25.70 -4.71 20.32
CA MET A 97 -25.34 -3.58 21.20
C MET A 97 -24.19 -3.91 22.13
N ALA A 98 -24.10 -5.16 22.62
CA ALA A 98 -23.01 -5.61 23.48
C ALA A 98 -21.67 -5.66 22.72
N ASP A 99 -21.68 -5.96 21.42
CA ASP A 99 -20.47 -6.10 20.60
C ASP A 99 -20.16 -4.88 19.73
N ARG A 100 -20.68 -3.71 20.12
CA ARG A 100 -20.55 -2.46 19.34
C ARG A 100 -19.10 -2.09 19.04
N ASP A 101 -18.20 -2.26 20.00
CA ASP A 101 -16.79 -1.89 19.85
C ASP A 101 -16.09 -2.79 18.82
N ASN A 102 -16.39 -4.09 18.82
CA ASN A 102 -15.88 -5.04 17.83
C ASN A 102 -16.44 -4.74 16.43
N LEU A 103 -17.75 -4.47 16.33
CA LEU A 103 -18.39 -4.02 15.09
C LEU A 103 -17.70 -2.76 14.54
N GLN A 104 -17.33 -1.80 15.41
CA GLN A 104 -16.61 -0.60 15.00
C GLN A 104 -15.22 -0.93 14.44
N VAL A 105 -14.47 -1.83 15.07
CA VAL A 105 -13.17 -2.33 14.56
C VAL A 105 -13.33 -3.02 13.21
N GLN A 106 -14.44 -3.72 12.99
CA GLN A 106 -14.76 -4.41 11.73
C GLN A 106 -15.28 -3.48 10.62
N GLY A 107 -15.45 -2.18 10.89
CA GLY A 107 -15.84 -1.17 9.90
C GLY A 107 -17.27 -0.63 10.04
N PHE A 108 -18.05 -1.05 11.04
CA PHE A 108 -19.40 -0.52 11.27
C PHE A 108 -19.32 0.80 12.04
N LEU A 109 -19.43 1.91 11.30
CA LEU A 109 -19.42 3.26 11.87
C LEU A 109 -20.74 3.60 12.58
N ARG A 110 -21.84 3.01 12.13
CA ARG A 110 -23.16 3.14 12.74
C ARG A 110 -23.98 1.89 12.50
N ILE A 111 -24.69 1.43 13.53
CA ILE A 111 -25.77 0.46 13.42
C ILE A 111 -26.92 0.95 14.29
N ALA A 112 -28.12 1.04 13.73
CA ALA A 112 -29.31 1.50 14.43
C ALA A 112 -30.53 0.70 13.99
N LEU A 113 -31.34 0.25 14.95
CA LEU A 113 -32.62 -0.38 14.65
C LEU A 113 -33.56 0.66 14.02
N GLU A 114 -34.05 0.37 12.82
CA GLU A 114 -34.97 1.22 12.08
C GLU A 114 -36.42 0.77 12.30
N ALA A 115 -36.68 -0.52 12.13
CA ALA A 115 -38.02 -1.08 12.24
C ALA A 115 -37.99 -2.55 12.64
N THR A 116 -39.10 -3.03 13.20
CA THR A 116 -39.37 -4.46 13.37
C THR A 116 -40.75 -4.77 12.80
N SER A 117 -40.91 -5.90 12.14
CA SER A 117 -42.22 -6.35 11.67
C SER A 117 -43.04 -6.91 12.83
N LEU A 118 -44.35 -7.08 12.63
CA LEU A 118 -45.12 -7.99 13.47
C LEU A 118 -44.68 -9.44 13.22
N ALA A 119 -44.90 -10.31 14.21
CA ALA A 119 -44.70 -11.75 14.03
C ALA A 119 -45.80 -12.30 13.11
N ASP A 120 -45.37 -12.98 12.05
CA ASP A 120 -46.23 -13.52 11.00
C ASP A 120 -46.19 -15.06 11.05
N LEU A 121 -47.36 -15.70 11.12
CA LEU A 121 -47.44 -17.16 11.13
C LEU A 121 -47.36 -17.67 9.69
N VAL A 122 -46.28 -18.40 9.40
CA VAL A 122 -46.14 -19.12 8.14
C VAL A 122 -46.88 -20.47 8.26
N PRO A 123 -47.95 -20.70 7.48
CA PRO A 123 -48.75 -21.92 7.56
C PRO A 123 -47.97 -23.17 7.14
N PRO A 124 -48.53 -24.38 7.33
CA PRO A 124 -47.90 -25.64 6.92
C PRO A 124 -47.36 -25.62 5.48
N PRO A 125 -46.25 -26.32 5.20
CA PRO A 125 -45.65 -27.39 6.02
C PRO A 125 -44.67 -26.92 7.11
N ILE A 126 -44.31 -25.63 7.15
CA ILE A 126 -43.28 -25.11 8.06
C ILE A 126 -43.86 -24.83 9.45
N SER A 127 -45.08 -24.27 9.53
CA SER A 127 -45.78 -23.95 10.79
C SER A 127 -44.89 -23.21 11.81
N ALA A 128 -44.29 -22.10 11.37
CA ALA A 128 -43.37 -21.31 12.19
C ALA A 128 -43.74 -19.82 12.15
N TRP A 129 -43.32 -19.10 13.18
CA TRP A 129 -43.46 -17.66 13.27
C TRP A 129 -42.22 -16.99 12.71
N ARG A 130 -42.42 -16.03 11.81
CA ARG A 130 -41.36 -15.25 11.18
C ARG A 130 -41.45 -13.80 11.66
N LYS A 131 -40.31 -13.19 11.97
CA LYS A 131 -40.22 -11.77 12.29
C LYS A 131 -38.99 -11.14 11.66
N HIS A 132 -39.12 -9.88 11.25
CA HIS A 132 -38.04 -9.11 10.64
C HIS A 132 -37.57 -7.99 11.58
N ALA A 133 -36.26 -7.72 11.55
CA ALA A 133 -35.66 -6.51 12.10
C ALA A 133 -34.81 -5.83 11.03
N ASP A 134 -35.11 -4.57 10.77
CA ASP A 134 -34.39 -3.75 9.80
C ASP A 134 -33.43 -2.82 10.56
N TYR A 135 -32.14 -2.91 10.25
CA TYR A 135 -31.09 -2.09 10.83
C TYR A 135 -30.50 -1.18 9.76
N ARG A 136 -30.45 0.12 10.04
CA ARG A 136 -29.68 1.07 9.22
C ARG A 136 -28.22 1.02 9.62
N VAL A 137 -27.38 0.69 8.65
CA VAL A 137 -25.95 0.44 8.83
C VAL A 137 -25.15 1.45 7.99
N LEU A 138 -24.16 2.08 8.63
CA LEU A 138 -23.10 2.79 7.94
C LEU A 138 -21.83 1.95 8.07
N TYR A 139 -21.44 1.29 6.98
CA TYR A 139 -20.30 0.38 6.93
C TYR A 139 -19.19 0.99 6.10
N GLU A 140 -17.94 0.89 6.55
CA GLU A 140 -16.76 1.31 5.80
C GLU A 140 -15.87 0.10 5.55
N TYR A 141 -15.69 -0.24 4.28
CA TYR A 141 -14.79 -1.29 3.85
C TYR A 141 -13.44 -0.67 3.48
N PRO A 142 -12.38 -0.91 4.27
CA PRO A 142 -11.04 -0.51 3.87
C PRO A 142 -10.58 -1.39 2.72
N TYR A 143 -10.00 -0.79 1.69
CA TYR A 143 -9.25 -1.51 0.68
C TYR A 143 -7.99 -0.74 0.31
N THR A 144 -6.95 -1.47 -0.04
CA THR A 144 -5.77 -0.91 -0.71
C THR A 144 -6.04 -1.00 -2.20
N ASP A 145 -5.99 0.13 -2.90
CA ASP A 145 -6.10 0.15 -4.35
C ASP A 145 -4.84 -0.50 -4.92
N THR A 146 -5.00 -1.68 -5.53
CA THR A 146 -3.93 -2.41 -6.21
C THR A 146 -4.00 -2.29 -7.72
N ASP A 147 -5.06 -1.70 -8.28
CA ASP A 147 -5.45 -1.87 -9.70
C ASP A 147 -5.57 -0.53 -10.46
N GLY A 148 -5.10 0.55 -9.85
CA GLY A 148 -5.27 1.91 -10.36
C GLY A 148 -4.07 2.47 -11.14
N GLY A 149 -3.41 1.71 -12.02
CA GLY A 149 -2.39 2.25 -12.96
C GLY A 149 -1.18 2.96 -12.32
N ALA A 150 -1.08 2.91 -11.00
CA ALA A 150 0.02 3.36 -10.17
C ALA A 150 0.41 2.19 -9.25
N GLU A 151 0.62 1.02 -9.85
CA GLU A 151 1.18 -0.19 -9.23
C GLU A 151 2.68 -0.06 -8.95
N SER A 152 3.07 1.14 -8.54
CA SER A 152 4.44 1.55 -8.35
C SER A 152 4.45 2.51 -7.21
N LEU A 153 5.50 2.45 -6.38
CA LEU A 153 5.77 3.58 -5.51
C LEU A 153 5.88 4.85 -6.36
N ILE A 154 5.17 5.91 -5.96
CA ILE A 154 5.18 7.19 -6.66
C ILE A 154 6.56 7.81 -6.48
N ALA A 155 7.47 7.60 -7.43
CA ALA A 155 8.76 8.26 -7.46
C ALA A 155 8.67 9.65 -8.14
N ARG A 156 7.73 9.81 -9.08
CA ARG A 156 7.52 11.02 -9.89
C ARG A 156 6.04 11.20 -10.21
N ILE A 157 5.54 12.43 -10.09
CA ILE A 157 4.20 12.82 -10.54
C ILE A 157 4.38 13.86 -11.66
N PRO A 158 4.13 13.48 -12.93
CA PRO A 158 4.03 14.48 -13.99
C PRO A 158 2.74 15.30 -13.81
N VAL A 159 2.87 16.62 -13.86
CA VAL A 159 1.78 17.59 -13.79
C VAL A 159 1.74 18.30 -15.14
N GLY A 160 0.72 17.98 -15.95
CA GLY A 160 0.37 18.81 -17.10
C GLY A 160 -0.33 20.07 -16.62
N ILE A 161 0.18 21.23 -17.00
CA ILE A 161 -0.50 22.51 -16.81
C ILE A 161 -1.26 22.76 -18.10
N ASP A 162 -2.59 22.68 -18.03
CA ASP A 162 -3.45 22.99 -19.16
C ASP A 162 -3.47 24.51 -19.38
N ASN A 163 -2.44 25.00 -20.08
CA ASN A 163 -2.30 26.37 -20.55
C ASN A 163 -2.04 26.38 -22.06
N GLU A 164 -2.15 27.56 -22.68
CA GLU A 164 -1.95 27.76 -24.13
C GLU A 164 -0.56 27.28 -24.63
N PHE A 165 0.40 27.10 -23.72
CA PHE A 165 1.77 26.71 -24.03
C PHE A 165 2.08 25.23 -23.76
N GLY A 166 1.13 24.45 -23.24
CA GLY A 166 1.31 23.03 -22.94
C GLY A 166 2.44 22.77 -21.95
N GLU A 167 2.60 23.61 -20.93
CA GLU A 167 3.66 23.46 -19.94
C GLU A 167 3.45 22.18 -19.10
N ALA A 168 4.53 21.45 -18.85
CA ALA A 168 4.53 20.31 -17.95
C ALA A 168 5.60 20.51 -16.88
N THR A 169 5.28 20.18 -15.64
CA THR A 169 6.25 20.09 -14.53
C THR A 169 6.22 18.69 -13.94
N THR A 170 7.30 18.24 -13.32
CA THR A 170 7.36 16.92 -12.67
C THR A 170 7.75 17.11 -11.23
N VAL A 171 6.90 16.64 -10.31
CA VAL A 171 7.20 16.59 -8.89
C VAL A 171 7.90 15.26 -8.61
N THR A 172 9.17 15.31 -8.21
CA THR A 172 9.98 14.12 -7.89
C THR A 172 10.15 13.98 -6.38
N ASP A 173 9.93 12.79 -5.84
CA ASP A 173 10.37 12.46 -4.48
C ASP A 173 11.91 12.26 -4.44
N GLU A 174 12.51 12.11 -3.26
CA GLU A 174 13.94 11.78 -3.06
C GLU A 174 14.31 10.33 -3.49
N MET A 175 13.42 9.65 -4.21
CA MET A 175 13.52 8.27 -4.68
C MET A 175 13.51 8.22 -6.21
N VAL A 176 14.28 7.29 -6.78
CA VAL A 176 14.20 6.96 -8.20
C VAL A 176 13.70 5.54 -8.40
N ARG A 177 13.07 5.30 -9.55
CA ARG A 177 12.67 3.98 -10.04
C ARG A 177 13.52 3.65 -11.25
N TRP A 178 14.10 2.46 -11.27
CA TRP A 178 14.76 1.86 -12.42
C TRP A 178 13.96 0.65 -12.87
N ASP A 179 13.68 0.57 -14.16
CA ASP A 179 13.02 -0.56 -14.80
C ASP A 179 13.39 -0.67 -16.28
N ASN A 180 12.67 -1.50 -17.03
CA ASN A 180 12.84 -1.70 -18.48
C ASN A 180 12.28 -0.55 -19.35
N GLN A 181 11.83 0.56 -18.76
CA GLN A 181 11.39 1.78 -19.46
C GLN A 181 12.32 2.96 -19.19
N ASP A 182 12.75 3.17 -17.95
CA ASP A 182 13.67 4.26 -17.54
C ASP A 182 14.55 3.83 -16.35
N ALA A 183 15.80 4.32 -16.34
CA ALA A 183 16.78 4.09 -15.28
C ALA A 183 17.54 5.39 -14.94
N ALA A 184 16.79 6.44 -14.65
CA ALA A 184 17.35 7.76 -14.36
C ALA A 184 18.22 7.80 -13.08
N ALA A 185 19.24 8.66 -13.10
CA ALA A 185 20.19 8.81 -12.00
C ALA A 185 19.52 9.22 -10.67
N LEU A 186 19.87 8.56 -9.56
CA LEU A 186 19.61 9.08 -8.22
C LEU A 186 20.64 10.16 -7.91
N VAL A 187 20.20 11.41 -7.74
CA VAL A 187 21.10 12.53 -7.43
C VAL A 187 20.71 13.16 -6.09
N VAL A 188 21.63 13.14 -5.14
CA VAL A 188 21.46 13.75 -3.82
C VAL A 188 22.35 14.97 -3.73
N ARG A 189 21.77 16.15 -3.55
CA ARG A 189 22.49 17.43 -3.48
C ARG A 189 22.33 18.11 -2.12
N GLY A 190 23.27 18.99 -1.81
CA GLY A 190 23.17 19.92 -0.69
C GLY A 190 23.92 19.46 0.56
N ARG A 191 23.89 20.32 1.58
CA ARG A 191 24.68 20.13 2.81
C ARG A 191 24.08 19.05 3.70
N LEU A 192 24.54 17.80 3.55
CA LEU A 192 24.02 16.65 4.30
C LEU A 192 25.06 15.53 4.44
N SER A 193 24.72 14.53 5.26
CA SER A 193 25.50 13.30 5.39
C SER A 193 24.62 12.10 5.02
N VAL A 194 24.98 11.40 3.95
CA VAL A 194 24.30 10.18 3.50
C VAL A 194 24.89 9.02 4.27
N GLY A 195 24.11 8.45 5.19
CA GLY A 195 24.54 7.32 6.02
C GLY A 195 23.96 5.99 5.56
N ARG A 196 22.98 6.01 4.64
CA ARG A 196 22.25 4.82 4.25
C ARG A 196 21.66 4.97 2.86
N LEU A 197 21.71 3.90 2.09
CA LEU A 197 20.90 3.68 0.91
C LEU A 197 19.87 2.61 1.24
N SER A 198 18.65 2.79 0.75
CA SER A 198 17.64 1.76 0.77
C SER A 198 17.37 1.36 -0.67
N ALA A 199 16.95 0.10 -0.88
CA ALA A 199 16.42 -0.37 -2.15
C ALA A 199 15.17 -1.23 -1.94
N LEU A 200 14.23 -1.20 -2.88
CA LEU A 200 13.12 -2.14 -2.96
C LEU A 200 13.15 -2.73 -4.36
N ALA A 201 13.41 -4.04 -4.48
CA ALA A 201 13.77 -4.66 -5.76
C ALA A 201 12.90 -5.87 -6.09
N PHE A 202 12.41 -5.93 -7.32
CA PHE A 202 11.78 -7.08 -7.94
C PHE A 202 12.60 -7.49 -9.18
N VAL A 203 12.83 -8.79 -9.33
CA VAL A 203 13.53 -9.39 -10.49
C VAL A 203 12.80 -10.69 -10.82
N SER A 204 12.01 -10.71 -11.90
CA SER A 204 11.17 -11.85 -12.32
C SER A 204 11.96 -13.04 -12.88
N GLY A 205 13.27 -12.87 -13.11
CA GLY A 205 14.11 -13.91 -13.71
C GLY A 205 15.60 -13.56 -13.72
N LEU A 206 16.18 -13.45 -14.91
CA LEU A 206 17.57 -13.01 -15.06
C LEU A 206 17.70 -11.56 -14.58
N ALA A 207 18.76 -11.29 -13.82
CA ALA A 207 19.04 -9.93 -13.40
C ALA A 207 19.41 -9.05 -14.60
N PRO A 208 19.03 -7.76 -14.58
CA PRO A 208 19.49 -6.80 -15.59
C PRO A 208 21.01 -6.82 -15.72
N SER A 209 21.49 -6.75 -16.97
CA SER A 209 22.92 -6.58 -17.24
C SER A 209 23.35 -5.14 -16.95
N GLY A 210 24.59 -4.77 -17.27
CA GLY A 210 25.08 -3.39 -17.12
C GLY A 210 25.57 -3.02 -15.72
N THR A 211 26.50 -2.07 -15.67
CA THR A 211 27.12 -1.65 -14.41
C THR A 211 26.30 -0.61 -13.66
N VAL A 212 26.47 -0.56 -12.34
CA VAL A 212 25.96 0.53 -11.49
C VAL A 212 27.15 1.32 -10.96
N THR A 213 27.13 2.64 -11.08
CA THR A 213 28.20 3.51 -10.59
C THR A 213 27.69 4.42 -9.48
N LEU A 214 28.43 4.44 -8.37
CA LEU A 214 28.24 5.37 -7.26
C LEU A 214 29.35 6.42 -7.31
N THR A 215 28.99 7.69 -7.48
CA THR A 215 29.93 8.80 -7.65
C THR A 215 29.69 9.89 -6.62
N ARG A 216 30.73 10.27 -5.88
CA ARG A 216 30.74 11.54 -5.14
C ARG A 216 31.44 12.58 -6.01
N THR A 217 30.77 13.70 -6.24
CA THR A 217 31.29 14.77 -7.10
C THR A 217 30.78 16.15 -6.65
N PHE A 218 31.16 17.20 -7.37
CA PHE A 218 30.71 18.58 -7.12
C PHE A 218 30.56 19.36 -8.42
N ASP A 219 29.81 20.46 -8.39
CA ASP A 219 29.62 21.33 -9.55
C ASP A 219 30.95 22.02 -9.93
N GLY A 220 31.35 21.90 -11.20
CA GLY A 220 32.64 22.37 -11.68
C GLY A 220 33.80 21.38 -11.51
N ALA A 221 33.54 20.14 -11.07
CA ALA A 221 34.55 19.08 -11.11
C ALA A 221 35.03 18.85 -12.56
N ALA A 222 36.34 18.77 -12.75
CA ALA A 222 36.98 18.56 -14.04
C ALA A 222 37.79 17.26 -14.04
N GLY A 223 37.91 16.63 -15.21
CA GLY A 223 38.58 15.35 -15.37
C GLY A 223 37.76 14.15 -14.89
N ALA A 224 38.33 12.95 -15.06
CA ALA A 224 37.71 11.71 -14.62
C ALA A 224 37.73 11.59 -13.08
N PRO A 225 36.68 11.04 -12.45
CA PRO A 225 36.70 10.75 -11.03
C PRO A 225 37.76 9.70 -10.68
N THR A 226 38.37 9.79 -9.50
CA THR A 226 39.23 8.73 -8.96
C THR A 226 38.41 7.45 -8.80
N THR A 227 38.83 6.36 -9.44
CA THR A 227 38.10 5.09 -9.39
C THR A 227 38.63 4.19 -8.28
N HIS A 228 37.72 3.68 -7.45
CA HIS A 228 38.02 2.74 -6.37
C HIS A 228 37.50 1.35 -6.71
N ALA A 229 38.26 0.32 -6.36
CA ALA A 229 37.92 -1.08 -6.68
C ALA A 229 36.79 -1.65 -5.81
N THR A 230 36.57 -1.10 -4.61
CA THR A 230 35.56 -1.59 -3.68
C THR A 230 34.80 -0.44 -3.02
N LEU A 231 33.56 -0.72 -2.61
CA LEU A 231 32.76 0.25 -1.85
C LEU A 231 33.47 0.68 -0.56
N ALA A 232 34.13 -0.24 0.14
CA ALA A 232 34.87 0.07 1.37
C ALA A 232 36.03 1.06 1.13
N ALA A 233 36.82 0.85 0.06
CA ALA A 233 37.90 1.77 -0.30
C ALA A 233 37.36 3.15 -0.70
N PHE A 234 36.29 3.17 -1.49
CA PHE A 234 35.59 4.41 -1.86
C PHE A 234 35.10 5.17 -0.62
N LEU A 235 34.38 4.51 0.30
CA LEU A 235 33.87 5.14 1.52
C LEU A 235 34.98 5.69 2.41
N ALA A 236 36.07 4.94 2.58
CA ALA A 236 37.24 5.40 3.32
C ALA A 236 37.87 6.66 2.70
N ALA A 237 38.00 6.71 1.37
CA ALA A 237 38.60 7.83 0.66
C ALA A 237 37.74 9.11 0.72
N VAL A 238 36.43 8.98 0.52
CA VAL A 238 35.52 10.15 0.51
C VAL A 238 35.20 10.70 1.90
N ALA A 239 35.43 9.91 2.95
CA ALA A 239 35.19 10.31 4.34
C ALA A 239 36.49 10.63 5.12
N ALA A 240 37.65 10.63 4.46
CA ALA A 240 38.92 10.94 5.12
C ALA A 240 38.88 12.30 5.83
N LEU A 241 39.37 12.36 7.08
CA LEU A 241 39.23 13.54 7.94
C LEU A 241 39.99 14.77 7.41
N ASN A 242 41.17 14.56 6.82
CA ASN A 242 42.08 15.65 6.46
C ASN A 242 42.01 16.03 4.97
N ALA A 243 41.73 15.07 4.10
CA ALA A 243 41.72 15.26 2.65
C ALA A 243 40.70 14.31 1.99
N PRO A 244 39.39 14.51 2.19
CA PRO A 244 38.37 13.66 1.60
C PRO A 244 38.33 13.82 0.09
N GLU A 245 38.36 12.71 -0.66
CA GLU A 245 38.24 12.75 -2.12
C GLU A 245 36.85 13.23 -2.54
N ARG A 246 36.79 14.38 -3.24
CA ARG A 246 35.52 15.03 -3.62
C ARG A 246 35.03 14.68 -5.02
N HIS A 247 35.84 14.01 -5.83
CA HIS A 247 35.51 13.56 -7.18
C HIS A 247 36.01 12.13 -7.36
N ALA A 248 35.23 11.19 -6.86
CA ALA A 248 35.58 9.77 -6.79
C ALA A 248 34.38 8.90 -7.12
N GLN A 249 34.65 7.68 -7.60
CA GLN A 249 33.61 6.72 -7.98
C GLN A 249 33.97 5.29 -7.59
N VAL A 250 32.95 4.46 -7.47
CA VAL A 250 33.05 3.00 -7.44
C VAL A 250 32.01 2.41 -8.39
N THR A 251 32.41 1.38 -9.12
CA THR A 251 31.55 0.71 -10.11
C THR A 251 31.30 -0.73 -9.69
N PHE A 252 30.04 -1.12 -9.64
CA PHE A 252 29.58 -2.49 -9.48
C PHE A 252 29.43 -3.13 -10.87
N ALA A 253 29.93 -4.35 -11.04
CA ALA A 253 29.95 -5.00 -12.35
C ALA A 253 28.54 -5.31 -12.89
N SER A 254 27.54 -5.45 -12.00
CA SER A 254 26.14 -5.69 -12.36
C SER A 254 25.18 -5.06 -11.36
N VAL A 255 23.88 -4.98 -11.73
CA VAL A 255 22.79 -4.64 -10.79
C VAL A 255 22.72 -5.67 -9.65
N SER A 256 22.98 -6.95 -9.93
CA SER A 256 23.06 -7.98 -8.88
C SER A 256 24.17 -7.73 -7.88
N ASP A 257 25.38 -7.39 -8.33
CA ASP A 257 26.51 -7.07 -7.43
C ASP A 257 26.22 -5.83 -6.58
N PHE A 258 25.55 -4.84 -7.18
CA PHE A 258 25.08 -3.67 -6.47
C PHE A 258 24.06 -4.04 -5.38
N LEU A 259 23.02 -4.81 -5.70
CA LEU A 259 22.01 -5.25 -4.74
C LEU A 259 22.56 -6.22 -3.68
N ALA A 260 23.62 -6.97 -4.00
CA ALA A 260 24.33 -7.86 -3.07
C ALA A 260 25.12 -7.09 -2.01
N ALA A 261 25.48 -5.83 -2.25
CA ALA A 261 26.06 -4.96 -1.22
C ALA A 261 25.04 -4.60 -0.12
N PHE A 262 23.74 -4.74 -0.39
CA PHE A 262 22.68 -4.44 0.58
C PHE A 262 22.36 -5.67 1.43
N SER A 263 21.95 -5.44 2.67
CA SER A 263 21.35 -6.44 3.56
C SER A 263 19.82 -6.43 3.42
N ALA A 264 19.17 -7.57 3.66
CA ALA A 264 17.70 -7.63 3.71
C ALA A 264 17.15 -6.72 4.81
N ALA A 265 16.00 -6.08 4.56
CA ALA A 265 15.44 -5.06 5.44
C ALA A 265 13.92 -5.21 5.62
N GLY A 266 13.51 -6.24 6.36
CA GLY A 266 12.09 -6.55 6.62
C GLY A 266 11.53 -7.59 5.66
N ASP A 267 10.21 -7.77 5.72
CA ASP A 267 9.50 -8.76 4.92
C ASP A 267 9.24 -8.27 3.48
N PRO A 268 9.17 -9.18 2.49
CA PRO A 268 8.83 -8.81 1.13
C PRO A 268 7.49 -8.07 1.03
N VAL A 269 7.39 -7.15 0.08
CA VAL A 269 6.18 -6.37 -0.19
C VAL A 269 5.59 -6.81 -1.52
N THR A 270 4.32 -7.19 -1.54
CA THR A 270 3.62 -7.57 -2.77
C THR A 270 3.01 -6.34 -3.44
N LEU A 271 3.38 -6.04 -4.70
CA LEU A 271 2.94 -4.85 -5.43
C LEU A 271 2.88 -5.14 -6.94
N GLY A 272 1.79 -4.81 -7.61
CA GLY A 272 1.69 -4.91 -9.08
C GLY A 272 1.91 -6.31 -9.65
N ASP A 273 1.87 -6.41 -10.97
CA ASP A 273 2.17 -7.63 -11.75
C ASP A 273 3.00 -7.19 -12.98
N TRP A 274 4.29 -6.91 -12.77
CA TRP A 274 5.16 -6.30 -13.78
C TRP A 274 5.62 -7.30 -14.83
N ASP A 275 5.68 -8.59 -14.50
CA ASP A 275 6.00 -9.65 -15.45
C ASP A 275 4.77 -10.26 -16.15
N LEU A 276 3.56 -9.80 -15.78
CA LEU A 276 2.29 -10.16 -16.39
C LEU A 276 1.96 -11.66 -16.26
N ASP A 277 2.38 -12.28 -15.16
CA ASP A 277 2.14 -13.69 -14.87
C ASP A 277 0.79 -13.97 -14.18
N GLY A 278 0.06 -12.90 -13.83
CA GLY A 278 -1.24 -12.96 -13.17
C GLY A 278 -1.15 -13.12 -11.64
N ALA A 279 0.05 -13.01 -11.06
CA ALA A 279 0.30 -12.99 -9.63
C ALA A 279 0.98 -11.68 -9.20
N PRO A 280 0.75 -11.19 -7.97
CA PRO A 280 1.44 -10.02 -7.49
C PRO A 280 2.96 -10.22 -7.33
N ASP A 281 3.76 -9.28 -7.83
CA ASP A 281 5.22 -9.32 -7.71
C ASP A 281 5.67 -9.20 -6.26
N SER A 282 6.71 -9.96 -5.88
CA SER A 282 7.30 -9.91 -4.55
C SER A 282 8.57 -9.05 -4.52
N TYR A 283 8.45 -7.83 -4.02
CA TYR A 283 9.57 -6.91 -3.88
C TYR A 283 10.36 -7.16 -2.60
N GLN A 284 11.67 -7.26 -2.73
CA GLN A 284 12.61 -7.51 -1.63
C GLN A 284 13.15 -6.18 -1.08
N PRO A 285 12.79 -5.79 0.16
CA PRO A 285 13.35 -4.60 0.77
C PRO A 285 14.79 -4.84 1.23
N ARG A 286 15.64 -3.86 0.95
CA ARG A 286 17.08 -3.92 1.12
C ARG A 286 17.61 -2.62 1.71
N THR A 287 18.65 -2.71 2.53
CA THR A 287 19.32 -1.55 3.13
C THR A 287 20.84 -1.74 3.08
N LEU A 288 21.55 -0.69 2.67
CA LEU A 288 23.00 -0.58 2.69
C LEU A 288 23.40 0.57 3.62
N THR A 289 24.09 0.25 4.70
CA THR A 289 24.70 1.25 5.59
C THR A 289 26.01 1.74 4.97
N LEU A 290 26.15 3.05 4.83
CA LEU A 290 27.39 3.70 4.40
C LEU A 290 28.18 4.10 5.64
N GLU A 291 29.13 3.26 6.06
CA GLU A 291 30.03 3.57 7.16
C GLU A 291 31.49 3.55 6.66
N PRO A 292 32.21 4.69 6.73
CA PRO A 292 31.74 6.00 7.18
C PRO A 292 30.70 6.65 6.24
N ALA A 293 29.83 7.48 6.81
CA ALA A 293 28.81 8.19 6.04
C ALA A 293 29.43 9.18 5.04
N ILE A 294 28.86 9.27 3.84
CA ILE A 294 29.33 10.18 2.79
C ILE A 294 28.93 11.61 3.16
N ARG A 295 29.90 12.52 3.29
CA ARG A 295 29.67 13.92 3.65
C ARG A 295 29.61 14.79 2.41
N LEU A 296 28.52 15.56 2.28
CA LEU A 296 28.34 16.60 1.28
C LEU A 296 28.40 17.96 2.01
N PRO A 297 29.56 18.62 2.09
CA PRO A 297 29.74 19.80 2.95
C PRO A 297 29.14 21.09 2.36
N GLY A 298 29.10 21.21 1.04
CA GLY A 298 28.61 22.40 0.33
C GLY A 298 27.37 22.13 -0.52
N ALA A 299 26.76 23.21 -1.01
CA ALA A 299 25.61 23.14 -1.91
C ALA A 299 25.96 22.56 -3.30
N ALA A 300 27.22 22.73 -3.72
CA ALA A 300 27.75 22.20 -4.97
C ALA A 300 28.09 20.71 -4.89
N ASP A 301 28.22 20.12 -3.70
CA ASP A 301 28.55 18.71 -3.53
C ASP A 301 27.31 17.83 -3.77
N ARG A 302 27.54 16.68 -4.40
CA ARG A 302 26.48 15.71 -4.69
C ARG A 302 26.96 14.27 -4.67
N LEU A 303 26.02 13.37 -4.41
CA LEU A 303 26.15 11.93 -4.58
C LEU A 303 25.25 11.51 -5.74
N GLU A 304 25.79 10.75 -6.67
CA GLU A 304 25.08 10.24 -7.85
C GLU A 304 25.14 8.72 -7.86
N ILE A 305 24.01 8.06 -8.13
CA ILE A 305 23.96 6.63 -8.46
C ILE A 305 23.37 6.51 -9.85
N THR A 306 24.13 5.93 -10.77
CA THR A 306 23.74 5.79 -12.16
C THR A 306 23.79 4.33 -12.59
N TYR A 307 22.88 3.95 -13.46
CA TYR A 307 22.93 2.73 -14.22
C TYR A 307 23.54 3.02 -15.60
N GLN A 308 24.31 2.07 -16.15
CA GLN A 308 25.05 2.26 -17.40
C GLN A 308 24.13 2.51 -18.61
N GLY A 309 22.95 1.90 -18.63
CA GLY A 309 21.96 2.04 -19.69
C GLY A 309 20.89 3.10 -19.39
N ALA A 310 20.05 3.38 -20.39
CA ALA A 310 18.88 4.24 -20.21
C ALA A 310 17.71 3.52 -19.51
N ALA A 311 17.68 2.19 -19.56
CA ALA A 311 16.67 1.31 -18.95
C ALA A 311 17.25 -0.11 -18.80
N PHE A 312 16.64 -0.95 -17.96
CA PHE A 312 16.98 -2.36 -17.83
C PHE A 312 16.68 -3.14 -19.11
N ASP A 313 17.50 -4.14 -19.39
CA ASP A 313 17.36 -5.08 -20.50
C ASP A 313 16.55 -6.35 -20.13
N GLN A 314 16.12 -6.44 -18.86
CA GLN A 314 15.32 -7.53 -18.30
C GLN A 314 14.11 -6.96 -17.55
N VAL A 315 13.09 -7.80 -17.32
CA VAL A 315 11.91 -7.44 -16.52
C VAL A 315 12.28 -7.42 -15.04
N ALA A 316 12.63 -6.23 -14.56
CA ALA A 316 12.97 -5.97 -13.16
C ALA A 316 12.57 -4.54 -12.79
N VAL A 317 12.38 -4.30 -11.51
CA VAL A 317 12.10 -2.97 -10.96
C VAL A 317 12.95 -2.77 -9.71
N VAL A 318 13.65 -1.64 -9.64
CA VAL A 318 14.41 -1.24 -8.44
C VAL A 318 14.05 0.19 -8.07
N TYR A 319 13.47 0.36 -6.88
CA TYR A 319 13.37 1.67 -6.24
C TYR A 319 14.61 1.92 -5.41
N LEU A 320 15.26 3.07 -5.60
CA LEU A 320 16.42 3.48 -4.79
C LEU A 320 16.15 4.80 -4.09
N ARG A 321 16.56 4.87 -2.82
CA ARG A 321 16.53 6.11 -2.03
C ARG A 321 17.78 6.24 -1.19
N ALA A 322 18.29 7.46 -1.09
CA ALA A 322 19.32 7.81 -0.13
C ALA A 322 18.68 8.46 1.11
N THR A 323 19.10 8.05 2.30
CA THR A 323 18.61 8.62 3.55
C THR A 323 19.73 9.27 4.36
N ARG A 324 19.38 10.37 5.03
CA ARG A 324 20.29 11.10 5.90
C ARG A 324 20.62 10.23 7.12
N ARG A 325 21.88 10.27 7.58
CA ARG A 325 22.22 9.70 8.88
C ARG A 325 21.38 10.45 9.95
N PRO A 326 20.66 9.74 10.85
CA PRO A 326 20.02 10.39 11.98
C PRO A 326 21.06 11.21 12.74
N LYS A 327 20.71 12.43 13.16
CA LYS A 327 21.54 13.14 14.14
C LYS A 327 21.47 12.31 15.43
N ASN A 328 22.59 11.68 15.79
CA ASN A 328 22.79 11.22 17.17
C ASN A 328 22.96 12.45 18.07
#